data_AF-A0A4P6M635-F1
#
_entry.id   AF-A0A4P6M635-F1
#
_cell.length_a   1.000
_cell.length_b   1.000
_cell.length_c   1.000
_cell.angle_alpha   90.00
_cell.angle_beta   90.00
_cell.angle_gamma   90.00
#
_symmetry.space_group_name_H-M   'P 1'
#
loop_
_entity.id
_entity.type
_entity.pdbx_description
1 polymer ?
#
loop_
_entity_poly.entity_id
_entity_poly.type
_entity_poly.pdbx_seq_one_letter_code
_entity_poly.pdbx_strand_id
1 'polypeptide(L)'
;MSKQTDAREIARGYFNRITSGHKNTVSRPDLGLPGNESIDRQLRLLVEEANHNGDCIINVGNGYYRPIPGDLVDELELKEYISKDDSRADKLWSKIYNMRTAFDNWRKEAAYEQQRQGSQRGA
;
A
#
# COMPACT_ATOMS: atom_id res chain seq x y z
N MET A 1 -0.43 -29.29 -13.65
CA MET A 1 -1.30 -28.99 -12.49
C MET A 1 -0.76 -27.76 -11.78
N SER A 2 -1.66 -26.86 -11.35
CA SER A 2 -1.44 -25.42 -11.11
C SER A 2 -0.53 -25.11 -9.90
N LYS A 3 0.70 -24.63 -10.15
CA LYS A 3 1.62 -24.13 -9.09
C LYS A 3 1.05 -22.95 -8.28
N GLN A 4 0.01 -22.27 -8.77
CA GLN A 4 -0.52 -21.05 -8.17
C GLN A 4 -1.56 -21.33 -7.07
N THR A 5 -2.24 -22.49 -7.13
CA THR A 5 -3.22 -22.89 -6.13
C THR A 5 -2.55 -23.21 -4.78
N ASP A 6 -1.37 -23.83 -4.84
CA ASP A 6 -0.56 -24.21 -3.67
C ASP A 6 -0.07 -23.00 -2.86
N ALA A 7 0.50 -21.98 -3.52
CA ALA A 7 1.04 -20.82 -2.83
C ALA A 7 -0.01 -20.00 -2.07
N ARG A 8 -1.22 -19.87 -2.63
CA ARG A 8 -2.32 -19.14 -1.97
C ARG A 8 -2.88 -19.93 -0.78
N GLU A 9 -2.95 -21.25 -0.90
CA GLU A 9 -3.39 -22.12 0.19
C GLU A 9 -2.40 -22.09 1.36
N ILE A 10 -1.10 -22.22 1.09
CA ILE A 10 -0.07 -22.08 2.12
C ILE A 10 -0.12 -20.69 2.76
N ALA A 11 -0.24 -19.63 1.96
CA ALA A 11 -0.38 -18.26 2.48
C ALA A 11 -1.60 -18.10 3.39
N ARG A 12 -2.72 -18.75 3.07
CA ARG A 12 -3.90 -18.79 3.95
C ARG A 12 -3.61 -19.49 5.28
N GLY A 13 -2.78 -20.53 5.27
CA GLY A 13 -2.27 -21.15 6.50
C GLY A 13 -1.42 -20.22 7.37
N TYR A 14 -0.62 -19.32 6.78
CA TYR A 14 0.04 -18.24 7.53
C TYR A 14 -0.97 -17.24 8.08
N PHE A 15 -1.88 -16.76 7.22
CA PHE A 15 -2.89 -15.77 7.57
C PHE A 15 -3.76 -16.22 8.75
N ASN A 16 -4.23 -17.47 8.75
CA ASN A 16 -5.08 -18.01 9.81
C ASN A 16 -4.38 -18.13 11.17
N ARG A 17 -3.04 -18.11 11.19
CA ARG A 17 -2.25 -18.12 12.45
C ARG A 17 -2.03 -16.72 13.00
N ILE A 18 -2.30 -15.66 12.24
CA ILE A 18 -2.19 -14.30 12.73
C ILE A 18 -3.23 -14.16 13.85
N THR A 19 -2.77 -13.80 15.04
CA THR A 19 -3.61 -13.60 16.24
C THR A 19 -3.31 -12.22 16.83
N SER A 20 -3.92 -11.92 17.98
CA SER A 20 -3.76 -10.63 18.64
C SER A 20 -2.50 -10.54 19.50
N GLY A 21 -1.95 -9.34 19.57
CA GLY A 21 -0.83 -8.94 20.42
C GLY A 21 0.53 -9.04 19.75
N HIS A 22 1.39 -8.04 19.95
CA HIS A 22 2.78 -8.02 19.44
C HIS A 22 3.63 -9.23 19.87
N LYS A 23 3.26 -9.93 20.95
CA LYS A 23 3.97 -11.12 21.44
C LYS A 23 3.68 -12.38 20.61
N ASN A 24 2.62 -12.38 19.81
CA ASN A 24 2.16 -13.52 19.02
C ASN A 24 2.32 -13.28 17.51
N THR A 25 3.40 -12.60 17.11
CA THR A 25 3.62 -12.28 15.70
C THR A 25 3.82 -13.54 14.86
N VAL A 26 3.28 -13.51 13.65
CA VAL A 26 3.54 -14.52 12.63
C VAL A 26 4.57 -13.99 11.65
N SER A 27 5.77 -14.59 11.72
CA SER A 27 6.85 -14.30 10.77
C SER A 27 6.42 -14.57 9.34
N ARG A 28 6.96 -13.76 8.43
CA ARG A 28 6.79 -13.95 6.98
C ARG A 28 7.50 -15.23 6.52
N PRO A 29 7.08 -15.85 5.40
CA PRO A 29 7.82 -16.93 4.78
C PRO A 29 9.28 -16.52 4.52
N ASP A 30 10.22 -17.43 4.77
CA ASP A 30 11.65 -17.20 4.50
C ASP A 30 11.88 -17.06 2.99
N LEU A 31 12.23 -15.86 2.55
CA LEU A 31 12.46 -15.54 1.14
C LEU A 31 13.74 -16.17 0.58
N GLY A 32 14.62 -16.72 1.42
CA GLY A 32 15.78 -17.49 0.97
C GLY A 32 15.43 -18.85 0.38
N LEU A 33 14.20 -19.34 0.60
CA LEU A 33 13.74 -20.63 0.10
C LEU A 33 12.98 -20.50 -1.23
N PRO A 34 13.27 -21.33 -2.25
CA PRO A 34 12.57 -21.29 -3.53
C PRO A 34 11.05 -21.45 -3.38
N GLY A 35 10.28 -20.57 -4.03
CA GLY A 35 8.81 -20.61 -4.03
C GLY A 35 8.15 -19.78 -2.91
N ASN A 36 8.88 -19.40 -1.87
CA ASN A 36 8.33 -18.59 -0.77
C ASN A 36 8.00 -17.14 -1.17
N GLU A 37 8.62 -16.61 -2.22
CA GLU A 37 8.27 -15.29 -2.76
C GLU A 37 6.80 -15.20 -3.19
N SER A 38 6.30 -16.26 -3.83
CA SER A 38 4.89 -16.33 -4.26
C SER A 38 3.96 -16.40 -3.05
N ILE A 39 4.32 -17.24 -2.05
CA ILE A 39 3.56 -17.39 -0.80
C ILE A 39 3.51 -16.06 -0.04
N ASP A 40 4.65 -15.39 0.09
CA ASP A 40 4.75 -14.08 0.74
C ASP A 40 3.89 -13.01 0.02
N ARG A 41 3.95 -12.99 -1.31
CA ARG A 41 3.10 -12.08 -2.10
C ARG A 41 1.62 -12.37 -1.86
N GLN A 42 1.20 -13.64 -1.85
CA GLN A 42 -0.19 -14.01 -1.58
C GLN A 42 -0.60 -13.66 -0.13
N LEU A 43 0.30 -13.83 0.84
CA LEU A 43 0.05 -13.45 2.24
C LEU A 43 -0.17 -11.93 2.36
N ARG A 44 0.68 -11.12 1.71
CA ARG A 44 0.52 -9.66 1.67
C ARG A 44 -0.82 -9.23 1.08
N LEU A 45 -1.26 -9.89 0.00
CA LEU A 45 -2.56 -9.62 -0.61
C LEU A 45 -3.73 -9.98 0.32
N LEU A 46 -3.65 -11.11 1.05
CA LEU A 46 -4.68 -11.50 2.01
C LEU A 46 -4.76 -10.50 3.19
N VAL A 47 -3.62 -10.05 3.70
CA VAL A 47 -3.57 -9.03 4.77
C VAL A 47 -4.14 -7.70 4.28
N GLU A 48 -3.77 -7.26 3.09
CA GLU A 48 -4.29 -6.03 2.47
C GLU A 48 -5.81 -6.09 2.26
N GLU A 49 -6.32 -7.22 1.76
CA GLU A 49 -7.76 -7.45 1.57
C GLU A 49 -8.50 -7.46 2.92
N ALA A 50 -7.93 -8.09 3.95
CA ALA A 50 -8.53 -8.11 5.29
C ALA A 50 -8.59 -6.69 5.90
N ASN A 51 -7.50 -5.93 5.81
CA ASN A 51 -7.45 -4.55 6.32
C ASN A 51 -8.44 -3.63 5.59
N HIS A 52 -8.57 -3.75 4.27
CA HIS A 52 -9.59 -3.02 3.52
C HIS A 52 -11.03 -3.37 3.93
N ASN A 53 -11.25 -4.60 4.42
CA ASN A 53 -12.55 -5.08 4.88
C ASN A 53 -12.80 -4.88 6.38
N GLY A 54 -11.96 -4.11 7.07
CA GLY A 54 -12.15 -3.72 8.47
C GLY A 54 -11.38 -4.54 9.50
N ASP A 55 -10.47 -5.43 9.09
CA ASP A 55 -9.48 -6.01 10.00
C ASP A 55 -8.36 -5.00 10.29
N CYS A 56 -7.55 -5.25 11.33
CA CYS A 56 -6.40 -4.44 11.67
C CYS A 56 -5.19 -5.35 11.90
N ILE A 57 -4.44 -5.59 10.84
CA ILE A 57 -3.21 -6.40 10.86
C ILE A 57 -2.04 -5.50 10.45
N ILE A 58 -1.04 -5.40 11.32
CA ILE A 58 0.16 -4.60 11.08
C ILE A 58 1.42 -5.46 11.06
N ASN A 59 2.48 -4.92 10.48
CA ASN A 59 3.81 -5.52 10.49
C ASN A 59 4.88 -4.46 10.70
N VAL A 60 5.50 -4.48 11.88
CA VAL A 60 6.55 -3.53 12.27
C VAL A 60 7.97 -4.11 12.17
N GLY A 61 8.13 -5.27 11.50
CA GLY A 61 9.43 -5.91 11.26
C GLY A 61 9.55 -7.31 11.86
N ASN A 62 8.74 -7.64 12.87
CA ASN A 62 8.76 -8.94 13.55
C ASN A 62 7.68 -9.91 13.07
N GLY A 63 6.99 -9.58 11.98
CA GLY A 63 5.87 -10.37 11.44
C GLY A 63 4.51 -9.69 11.63
N TYR A 64 3.46 -10.39 11.23
CA TYR A 64 2.09 -9.89 11.27
C TYR A 64 1.39 -10.22 12.59
N TYR A 65 0.62 -9.28 13.13
CA TYR A 65 -0.25 -9.49 14.28
C TYR A 65 -1.41 -8.47 14.26
N ARG A 66 -2.43 -8.71 15.09
CA ARG A 66 -3.52 -7.75 15.35
C ARG A 66 -3.26 -7.00 16.66
N PRO A 67 -3.13 -5.67 16.67
CA PRO A 67 -2.88 -4.93 17.91
C PRO A 67 -4.06 -5.04 18.88
N ILE A 68 -3.76 -5.11 20.17
CA ILE A 68 -4.73 -5.17 21.27
C ILE A 68 -4.99 -3.75 21.77
N PRO A 69 -6.23 -3.24 21.67
CA PRO A 69 -6.59 -1.96 22.27
C PRO A 69 -6.32 -1.95 23.77
N GLY A 70 -5.71 -0.88 24.28
CA GLY A 70 -5.30 -0.73 25.68
C GLY A 70 -3.92 -1.31 26.03
N ASP A 71 -3.27 -2.05 25.13
CA ASP A 71 -1.84 -2.36 25.28
C ASP A 71 -1.00 -1.22 24.70
N LEU A 72 -0.16 -0.61 25.54
CA LEU A 72 0.61 0.59 25.18
C LEU A 72 1.61 0.34 24.04
N VAL A 73 2.16 -0.88 23.92
CA VAL A 73 3.12 -1.20 22.86
C VAL A 73 2.39 -1.37 21.55
N ASP A 74 1.30 -2.13 21.53
CA ASP A 74 0.47 -2.34 20.34
C ASP A 74 -0.09 -1.02 19.79
N GLU A 75 -0.58 -0.12 20.66
CA GLU A 75 -1.10 1.18 20.24
C GLU A 75 -0.02 2.10 19.64
N LEU A 76 1.18 2.10 20.23
CA LEU A 76 2.29 2.88 19.72
C LEU A 76 2.76 2.34 18.35
N GLU A 77 2.92 1.03 18.23
CA GLU A 77 3.32 0.37 16.98
C GLU A 77 2.28 0.59 15.87
N LEU A 78 0.98 0.51 16.18
CA LEU A 78 -0.10 0.81 15.24
C LEU A 78 -0.03 2.28 14.78
N LYS A 79 0.14 3.22 15.70
CA LYS A 79 0.24 4.64 15.39
C LYS A 79 1.41 4.93 14.45
N GLU A 80 2.58 4.36 14.72
CA GLU A 80 3.75 4.50 13.86
C GLU A 80 3.55 3.84 12.49
N TYR A 81 2.89 2.69 12.45
CA TYR A 81 2.58 1.99 11.21
C TYR A 81 1.67 2.84 10.30
N ILE A 82 0.55 3.33 10.83
CA ILE A 82 -0.40 4.20 10.11
C ILE A 82 0.28 5.50 9.67
N SER A 83 1.05 6.15 10.56
CA SER A 83 1.71 7.43 10.23
C SER A 83 2.66 7.32 9.02
N LYS A 84 3.32 6.16 8.84
CA LYS A 84 4.16 5.89 7.67
C LYS A 84 3.33 5.81 6.38
N ASP A 85 2.14 5.21 6.44
CA ASP A 85 1.25 5.09 5.28
C ASP A 85 0.53 6.40 4.96
N ASP A 86 0.11 7.17 5.97
CA ASP A 86 -0.41 8.53 5.79
C ASP A 86 0.60 9.42 5.07
N SER A 87 1.87 9.38 5.51
CA SER A 87 2.92 10.15 4.82
C SER A 87 3.13 9.72 3.36
N ARG A 88 2.99 8.42 3.06
CA ARG A 88 3.06 7.93 1.68
C ARG A 88 1.85 8.41 0.87
N ALA A 89 0.65 8.36 1.44
CA ALA A 89 -0.57 8.84 0.82
C ALA A 89 -0.47 10.34 0.51
N ASP A 90 0.00 11.16 1.44
CA ASP A 90 0.19 12.60 1.25
C ASP A 90 1.15 12.92 0.09
N LYS A 91 2.29 12.20 0.02
CA LYS A 91 3.24 12.35 -1.09
C LYS A 91 2.62 11.96 -2.43
N LEU A 92 1.80 10.91 -2.46
CA LEU A 92 1.08 10.48 -3.66
C LEU A 92 0.05 11.53 -4.10
N TRP A 93 -0.74 12.08 -3.17
CA TRP A 93 -1.71 13.14 -3.44
C TRP A 93 -1.04 14.41 -3.95
N SER A 94 0.04 14.85 -3.31
CA SER A 94 0.84 16.00 -3.75
C SER A 94 1.36 15.81 -5.18
N LYS A 95 1.90 14.63 -5.50
CA LYS A 95 2.32 14.28 -6.87
C LYS A 95 1.15 14.39 -7.86
N ILE A 96 0.00 13.77 -7.56
CA ILE A 96 -1.18 13.78 -8.45
C ILE A 96 -1.66 15.21 -8.69
N TYR A 97 -1.75 16.03 -7.63
CA TYR A 97 -2.17 17.42 -7.73
C TYR A 97 -1.25 18.26 -8.61
N ASN A 98 0.07 18.12 -8.42
CA ASN A 98 1.07 18.83 -9.22
C ASN A 98 1.01 18.43 -10.69
N MET A 99 0.85 17.12 -10.98
CA MET A 99 0.71 16.63 -12.35
C MET A 99 -0.54 17.20 -13.06
N ARG A 100 -1.69 17.24 -12.37
CA ARG A 100 -2.92 17.81 -12.90
C ARG A 100 -2.77 19.30 -13.20
N THR A 101 -2.22 20.04 -12.23
CA THR A 101 -1.97 21.49 -12.35
C THR A 101 -1.04 21.80 -13.52
N ALA A 102 0.05 21.04 -13.66
CA ALA A 102 0.99 21.21 -14.76
C ALA A 102 0.30 20.99 -16.12
N PHE A 103 -0.49 19.93 -16.25
CA PHE A 103 -1.21 19.62 -17.49
C PHE A 103 -2.26 20.69 -17.83
N ASP A 104 -3.00 21.20 -16.85
CA ASP A 104 -3.97 22.29 -17.07
C ASP A 104 -3.28 23.59 -17.48
N ASN A 105 -2.11 23.88 -16.91
CA ASN A 105 -1.31 25.03 -17.34
C ASN A 105 -0.83 24.88 -18.78
N TRP A 106 -0.33 23.70 -19.18
CA TRP A 106 0.05 23.45 -20.57
C TRP A 106 -1.12 23.66 -21.55
N ARG A 107 -2.33 23.25 -21.17
CA ARG A 107 -3.53 23.51 -21.97
C ARG A 107 -3.82 25.00 -22.15
N LYS A 108 -3.66 25.80 -21.09
CA LYS A 108 -3.84 27.25 -21.14
C LYS A 108 -2.80 27.91 -22.04
N GLU A 109 -1.51 27.57 -21.86
CA GLU A 109 -0.43 28.11 -22.69
C GLU A 109 -0.66 27.80 -24.18
N ALA A 110 -1.03 26.56 -24.51
CA ALA A 110 -1.35 26.19 -25.89
C ALA A 110 -2.53 27.01 -26.47
N ALA A 111 -3.56 27.29 -25.67
CA ALA A 111 -4.68 28.13 -26.09
C ALA A 111 -4.26 29.59 -26.31
N TYR A 112 -3.41 30.15 -25.43
CA TYR A 112 -2.86 31.49 -25.59
C TYR A 112 -1.98 31.62 -26.85
N GLU A 113 -1.16 30.62 -27.15
CA GLU A 113 -0.33 30.59 -28.35
C GLU A 113 -1.18 30.58 -29.63
N GLN A 114 -2.26 29.79 -29.66
CA GLN A 114 -3.19 29.74 -30.80
C GLN A 114 -3.86 31.10 -31.03
N GLN A 115 -4.29 31.79 -29.96
CA GLN A 115 -4.89 33.13 -30.06
C GLN A 115 -3.90 34.17 -30.58
N ARG A 116 -2.63 34.13 -30.12
CA ARG A 116 -1.56 35.01 -30.63
C ARG A 116 -1.31 34.81 -32.13
N GLN A 117 -1.20 33.56 -32.58
CA GLN A 117 -0.94 33.24 -33.98
C GLN A 117 -2.12 33.59 -34.90
N GLY A 118 -3.36 33.44 -34.43
CA GLY A 118 -4.56 33.88 -35.14
C GLY A 118 -4.63 35.40 -35.30
N SER A 119 -4.26 36.15 -34.25
CA SER A 119 -4.25 37.62 -34.28
C SER A 119 -3.16 38.19 -35.19
N GLN A 120 -2.02 37.51 -35.35
CA GLN A 120 -0.94 37.92 -36.25
C GLN A 120 -1.20 37.61 -37.74
N ARG A 121 -2.16 36.75 -38.07
CA ARG A 121 -2.53 36.42 -39.46
C ARG A 121 -3.70 37.24 -40.01
N GLY A 122 -4.37 38.01 -39.16
CA GLY A 122 -5.51 38.86 -39.52
C GLY A 122 -5.19 40.36 -39.68
N ALA A 123 -3.91 40.73 -39.61
CA ALA A 123 -3.40 42.08 -39.87
C ALA A 123 -2.54 42.06 -41.15
#